data_AF-A0A2Z6EVD8-F1
#
_entry.id   AF-A0A2Z6EVD8-F1
#
_cell.length_a   1.000
_cell.length_b   1.000
_cell.length_c   1.000
_cell.angle_alpha   90.00
_cell.angle_beta   90.00
_cell.angle_gamma   90.00
#
_symmetry.space_group_name_H-M   'P 1'
#
loop_
_entity.id
_entity.type
_entity.pdbx_description
1 polymer ?
#
loop_
_entity_poly.entity_id
_entity_poly.type
_entity_poly.pdbx_seq_one_letter_code
_entity_poly.pdbx_strand_id
1 'polypeptide(L)'
;MASRKKGGRSLALEAFAEGPWGLKYLPIASIWQRHWQEVIPFFAYPQEVRKVIYTTNAIESLHVQVLKVIKNRGHFPNDQAAIKLIYLALRNITKDWKMPPITWRTAKIQFAILFGERFTASL
;
A
#
# COMPACT_ATOMS: atom_id res chain seq x y z
N MET A 1 26.52 20.32 18.14
CA MET A 1 25.78 19.50 17.14
C MET A 1 25.31 18.22 17.82
N ALA A 2 24.04 18.18 18.25
CA ALA A 2 23.51 17.00 18.93
C ALA A 2 23.26 15.89 17.91
N SER A 3 24.00 14.78 18.04
CA SER A 3 23.78 13.55 17.29
C SER A 3 22.36 13.06 17.55
N ARG A 4 21.50 13.18 16.54
CA ARG A 4 20.12 12.70 16.59
C ARG A 4 20.20 11.18 16.73
N LYS A 5 19.96 10.65 17.93
CA LYS A 5 19.93 9.21 18.22
C LYS A 5 19.09 8.52 17.13
N LYS A 6 19.71 7.71 16.27
CA LYS A 6 18.98 6.94 15.26
C LYS A 6 17.99 6.02 15.98
N GLY A 7 16.70 6.18 15.72
CA GLY A 7 15.67 5.33 16.31
C GLY A 7 15.84 3.88 15.84
N GLY A 8 15.42 2.90 16.66
CA GLY A 8 15.66 1.46 16.42
C GLY A 8 15.22 0.93 15.04
N ARG A 9 14.27 1.59 14.38
CA ARG A 9 13.82 1.24 13.02
C ARG A 9 14.83 1.61 11.93
N SER A 10 15.62 2.67 12.14
CA SER A 10 16.70 3.05 11.22
C SER A 10 17.87 2.06 11.31
N LEU A 11 18.12 1.53 12.52
CA LEU A 11 19.10 0.46 12.72
C LEU A 11 18.69 -0.83 11.99
N ALA A 12 17.39 -1.16 11.97
CA ALA A 12 16.90 -2.32 11.22
C ALA A 12 17.09 -2.15 9.70
N LEU A 13 16.95 -0.93 9.17
CA LEU A 13 17.23 -0.65 7.76
C LEU A 13 18.73 -0.77 7.43
N GLU A 14 19.60 -0.32 8.33
CA GLU A 14 21.05 -0.47 8.21
C GLU A 14 21.46 -1.94 8.23
N ALA A 15 20.95 -2.71 9.19
CA ALA A 15 21.17 -4.15 9.26
C ALA A 15 20.66 -4.89 8.00
N PHE A 16 19.54 -4.45 7.41
CA PHE A 16 19.07 -4.98 6.13
C PHE A 16 20.05 -4.66 4.99
N ALA A 17 20.54 -3.42 4.92
CA ALA A 17 21.47 -2.97 3.88
C ALA A 17 22.82 -3.71 3.94
N GLU A 18 23.32 -3.98 5.14
CA GLU A 18 24.57 -4.73 5.39
C GLU A 18 24.37 -6.26 5.31
N GLY A 19 23.13 -6.72 5.35
CA GLY A 19 22.78 -8.14 5.28
C GLY A 19 22.98 -8.74 3.89
N PRO A 20 22.85 -10.08 3.77
CA PRO A 20 23.11 -10.81 2.53
C PRO A 20 22.22 -10.33 1.37
N TRP A 21 20.99 -9.92 1.66
CA TRP A 21 20.04 -9.41 0.65
C TRP A 21 20.31 -7.96 0.24
N GLY A 22 20.74 -7.11 1.17
CA GLY A 22 21.14 -5.73 0.88
C GLY A 22 22.39 -5.66 0.01
N LEU A 23 23.38 -6.50 0.33
CA LEU A 23 24.61 -6.64 -0.46
C LEU A 23 24.36 -7.27 -1.83
N LYS A 24 23.49 -8.27 -1.91
CA LYS A 24 23.12 -8.91 -3.18
C LYS A 24 22.33 -7.97 -4.10
N TYR A 25 21.49 -7.11 -3.54
CA TYR A 25 20.63 -6.20 -4.29
C TYR A 25 20.81 -4.75 -3.85
N LEU A 26 22.00 -4.19 -4.12
CA LEU A 26 22.38 -2.82 -3.74
C LEU A 26 21.34 -1.74 -4.11
N PRO A 27 20.69 -1.78 -5.30
CA PRO A 27 19.68 -0.78 -5.64
C PRO A 27 18.46 -0.81 -4.71
N ILE A 28 18.09 -1.98 -4.19
CA ILE A 28 16.93 -2.12 -3.28
C ILE A 28 17.23 -1.39 -1.97
N ALA A 29 18.38 -1.65 -1.35
CA ALA A 29 18.80 -0.96 -0.13
C ALA A 29 18.86 0.57 -0.34
N SER A 30 19.40 1.00 -1.48
CA SER A 30 19.51 2.42 -1.83
C SER A 30 18.14 3.11 -1.97
N ILE A 31 17.16 2.44 -2.59
CA ILE A 31 15.78 2.96 -2.73
C ILE A 31 15.12 3.09 -1.36
N TRP A 32 15.23 2.08 -0.49
CA TRP A 32 14.67 2.13 0.86
C TRP A 32 15.26 3.26 1.69
N GLN A 33 16.58 3.48 1.61
CA GLN A 33 17.24 4.59 2.30
C GLN A 33 16.78 5.95 1.80
N ARG A 34 16.66 6.12 0.48
CA ARG A 34 16.20 7.38 -0.13
C ARG A 34 14.78 7.75 0.30
N HIS A 35 13.87 6.78 0.29
CA HIS A 35 12.46 7.00 0.59
C HIS A 35 12.09 6.73 2.05
N TRP A 36 13.07 6.51 2.93
CA TRP A 36 12.82 6.09 4.31
C TRP A 36 11.92 7.07 5.07
N GLN A 37 12.07 8.38 4.82
CA GLN A 37 11.23 9.41 5.44
C GLN A 37 9.75 9.28 5.09
N GLU A 38 9.43 8.79 3.89
CA GLU A 38 8.05 8.55 3.44
C GLU A 38 7.46 7.28 4.08
N VAL A 39 8.31 6.33 4.46
CA VAL A 39 7.91 5.08 5.12
C VAL A 39 7.72 5.26 6.63
N ILE A 40 8.44 6.18 7.28
CA ILE A 40 8.34 6.38 8.74
C ILE A 40 6.89 6.57 9.25
N PRO A 41 6.03 7.39 8.61
CA PRO A 41 4.65 7.59 9.05
C PRO A 41 3.84 6.30 9.15
N PHE A 42 4.13 5.29 8.32
CA PHE A 42 3.46 4.00 8.38
C PHE A 42 3.61 3.32 9.75
N PHE A 43 4.75 3.51 10.43
CA PHE A 43 4.99 2.93 11.75
C PHE A 43 4.28 3.65 12.89
N ALA A 44 3.67 4.82 12.66
CA ALA A 44 2.82 5.49 13.64
C ALA A 44 1.47 4.76 13.80
N TYR A 45 1.07 3.95 12.81
CA TYR A 45 -0.16 3.18 12.88
C TYR A 45 -0.04 1.93 13.79
N PRO A 46 -1.09 1.60 14.57
CA PRO A 46 -1.22 0.34 15.28
C PRO A 46 -1.08 -0.87 14.36
N GLN A 47 -0.75 -2.03 14.92
CA GLN A 47 -0.51 -3.25 14.15
C GLN A 47 -1.71 -3.65 13.28
N GLU A 48 -2.92 -3.47 13.79
CA GLU A 48 -4.19 -3.79 13.14
C GLU A 48 -4.38 -2.95 11.88
N VAL A 49 -4.04 -1.66 11.94
CA VAL A 49 -4.10 -0.74 10.81
C VAL A 49 -2.98 -1.04 9.82
N ARG A 50 -1.75 -1.24 10.31
CA ARG A 50 -0.62 -1.63 9.45
C ARG A 50 -0.94 -2.89 8.65
N LYS A 51 -1.57 -3.89 9.27
CA LYS A 51 -1.98 -5.13 8.60
C LYS A 51 -2.92 -4.90 7.43
N VAL A 52 -3.84 -3.94 7.51
CA VAL A 52 -4.70 -3.57 6.37
C VAL A 52 -3.90 -2.89 5.26
N ILE A 53 -2.93 -2.05 5.62
CA ILE A 53 -2.14 -1.27 4.66
C ILE A 53 -1.11 -2.14 3.91
N TYR A 54 -0.34 -2.98 4.63
CA TYR A 54 0.75 -3.75 3.99
C TYR A 54 0.26 -5.01 3.28
N THR A 55 -1.00 -5.42 3.45
CA THR A 55 -1.55 -6.53 2.66
C THR A 55 -1.72 -6.08 1.22
N THR A 56 -0.77 -6.46 0.37
CA THR A 56 -0.74 -6.10 -1.04
C THR A 56 -1.84 -6.76 -1.87
N ASN A 57 -2.50 -7.80 -1.33
CA ASN A 57 -3.56 -8.57 -1.99
C ASN A 57 -4.65 -7.72 -2.65
N ALA A 58 -5.05 -6.59 -2.06
CA ALA A 58 -6.11 -5.76 -2.62
C ALA A 58 -5.66 -5.05 -3.92
N ILE A 59 -4.49 -4.41 -3.88
CA ILE A 59 -3.95 -3.66 -5.04
C ILE A 59 -3.49 -4.64 -6.12
N GLU A 60 -2.82 -5.72 -5.75
CA GLU A 60 -2.37 -6.75 -6.69
C GLU A 60 -3.54 -7.45 -7.38
N SER A 61 -4.58 -7.85 -6.63
CA SER A 61 -5.78 -8.47 -7.20
C SER A 61 -6.49 -7.54 -8.17
N LEU A 62 -6.61 -6.25 -7.82
CA LEU A 62 -7.17 -5.23 -8.70
C LEU A 62 -6.34 -5.11 -9.99
N HIS A 63 -5.01 -4.96 -9.85
CA HIS A 63 -4.11 -4.80 -10.98
C HIS A 63 -4.19 -6.00 -11.94
N VAL A 64 -4.17 -7.23 -11.42
CA VAL A 64 -4.31 -8.45 -12.23
C VAL A 64 -5.63 -8.47 -12.99
N GLN A 65 -6.74 -8.12 -12.34
CA GLN A 65 -8.06 -8.10 -12.98
C GLN A 65 -8.15 -7.03 -14.08
N VAL A 66 -7.62 -5.83 -13.85
CA VAL A 66 -7.54 -4.77 -14.85
C VAL A 66 -6.67 -5.20 -16.04
N LEU A 67 -5.50 -5.79 -15.78
CA LEU A 67 -4.62 -6.29 -16.85
C LEU A 67 -5.25 -7.39 -17.69
N LYS A 68 -6.06 -8.28 -17.10
CA LYS A 68 -6.80 -9.30 -17.87
C LYS A 68 -7.73 -8.67 -18.91
N VAL A 69 -8.41 -7.59 -18.55
CA VAL A 69 -9.31 -6.88 -19.48
C VAL A 69 -8.52 -6.16 -20.58
N ILE A 70 -7.39 -5.53 -20.22
CA ILE A 70 -6.54 -4.81 -21.17
C ILE A 70 -5.85 -5.77 -22.14
N LYS A 71 -5.28 -6.88 -21.66
CA LYS A 71 -4.55 -7.85 -22.50
C LYS A 71 -5.41 -8.46 -23.61
N ASN A 72 -6.72 -8.54 -23.41
CA ASN A 72 -7.67 -9.05 -24.40
C ASN A 72 -8.04 -8.00 -25.46
N ARG A 73 -7.55 -6.76 -25.33
CA ARG A 73 -7.74 -5.66 -26.29
C ARG A 73 -6.38 -5.33 -26.92
N GLY A 74 -6.38 -5.14 -28.24
CA GLY A 74 -5.21 -4.72 -29.00
C GLY A 74 -4.96 -3.22 -28.85
N HIS A 75 -4.78 -2.51 -29.96
CA HIS A 75 -4.63 -1.07 -29.93
C HIS A 75 -5.93 -0.34 -29.56
N PHE A 76 -5.81 0.77 -28.83
CA PHE A 76 -6.93 1.67 -28.57
C PHE A 76 -6.98 2.77 -29.65
N PRO A 77 -8.18 3.15 -30.12
CA PRO A 77 -8.32 4.19 -31.14
C PRO A 77 -8.06 5.61 -30.60
N ASN A 78 -8.24 5.83 -29.29
CA ASN A 78 -7.91 7.06 -28.58
C ASN A 78 -7.91 6.82 -27.05
N ASP A 79 -7.43 7.79 -26.29
CA ASP A 79 -7.33 7.71 -24.83
C ASP A 79 -8.70 7.56 -24.14
N GLN A 80 -9.75 8.18 -24.70
CA GLN A 80 -11.10 8.08 -24.14
C GLN A 80 -11.65 6.64 -24.20
N ALA A 81 -11.33 5.91 -25.26
CA ALA A 81 -11.68 4.49 -25.37
C ALA A 81 -10.96 3.64 -24.30
N ALA A 82 -9.68 3.93 -24.04
CA ALA A 82 -8.91 3.26 -22.99
C ALA A 82 -9.48 3.57 -21.59
N ILE A 83 -9.75 4.84 -21.28
CA ILE A 83 -10.34 5.28 -20.02
C ILE A 83 -11.71 4.61 -19.80
N LYS A 84 -12.56 4.60 -20.84
CA LYS A 84 -13.88 3.96 -20.76
C LYS A 84 -13.78 2.46 -20.49
N LEU A 85 -12.82 1.76 -21.09
CA LEU A 85 -12.61 0.33 -20.83
C LEU A 85 -12.18 0.10 -19.38
N ILE A 86 -11.20 0.85 -18.88
CA ILE A 86 -10.72 0.74 -17.50
C ILE A 86 -11.87 1.02 -16.53
N TYR A 87 -12.66 2.08 -16.77
CA TYR A 87 -13.84 2.39 -15.98
C TYR A 87 -14.83 1.21 -15.93
N LEU A 88 -15.16 0.61 -17.09
CA LEU A 88 -16.08 -0.53 -17.14
C LEU A 88 -15.51 -1.77 -16.44
N ALA A 89 -14.19 -1.99 -16.53
CA ALA A 89 -13.51 -3.06 -15.80
C ALA A 89 -13.63 -2.85 -14.29
N LEU A 90 -13.29 -1.66 -13.79
CA LEU A 90 -13.41 -1.29 -12.37
C LEU A 90 -14.85 -1.41 -11.88
N ARG A 91 -15.83 -0.96 -12.68
CA ARG A 91 -17.26 -1.09 -12.35
C ARG A 91 -17.71 -2.54 -12.24
N ASN A 92 -17.14 -3.46 -13.02
CA ASN A 92 -17.46 -4.88 -12.90
C ASN A 92 -16.77 -5.51 -11.68
N ILE A 93 -15.48 -5.24 -11.48
CA ILE A 93 -14.70 -5.76 -10.33
C ILE A 93 -15.35 -5.37 -8.99
N THR A 94 -15.78 -4.11 -8.88
CA THR A 94 -16.39 -3.58 -7.65
C THR A 94 -17.73 -4.24 -7.28
N LYS A 95 -18.45 -4.85 -8.23
CA LYS A 95 -19.70 -5.60 -7.93
C LYS A 95 -19.44 -6.82 -7.06
N ASP A 96 -18.23 -7.37 -7.13
CA ASP A 96 -17.83 -8.57 -6.39
C ASP A 96 -17.23 -8.24 -5.01
N TRP A 97 -16.99 -6.96 -4.71
CA TRP A 97 -16.45 -6.49 -3.42
C TRP A 97 -17.52 -6.43 -2.34
N LYS A 98 -18.11 -7.59 -2.02
CA LYS A 98 -19.19 -7.71 -1.03
C LYS A 98 -18.70 -7.97 0.38
N MET A 99 -17.52 -8.58 0.51
CA MET A 99 -16.98 -9.06 1.77
C MET A 99 -15.74 -8.25 2.17
N PRO A 100 -15.78 -7.48 3.27
CA PRO A 100 -14.60 -6.78 3.75
C PRO A 100 -13.58 -7.79 4.33
N PRO A 101 -12.28 -7.44 4.36
CA PRO A 101 -11.27 -8.25 5.03
C PRO A 101 -11.64 -8.48 6.50
N ILE A 102 -11.38 -9.68 7.03
CA ILE A 102 -11.65 -10.04 8.43
C ILE A 102 -10.95 -9.06 9.41
N THR A 103 -9.76 -8.59 9.03
CA THR A 103 -8.97 -7.62 9.81
C THR A 103 -9.58 -6.22 9.86
N TRP A 104 -10.52 -5.90 8.97
CA TRP A 104 -11.12 -4.58 8.88
C TRP A 104 -11.83 -4.17 10.16
N ARG A 105 -12.55 -5.10 10.82
CA ARG A 105 -13.31 -4.79 12.04
C ARG A 105 -12.40 -4.24 13.15
N THR A 106 -11.25 -4.87 13.36
CA THR A 106 -10.30 -4.44 14.40
C THR A 106 -9.59 -3.15 14.01
N ALA A 107 -9.21 -3.01 12.73
CA ALA A 107 -8.62 -1.78 12.21
C ALA A 107 -9.58 -0.58 12.34
N LYS A 108 -10.88 -0.79 12.09
CA LYS A 108 -11.93 0.23 12.21
C LYS A 108 -12.00 0.84 13.61
N ILE A 109 -11.87 0.00 14.65
CA ILE A 109 -11.85 0.46 16.05
C ILE A 109 -10.60 1.32 16.29
N GLN A 110 -9.43 0.88 15.82
CA GLN A 110 -8.19 1.64 15.94
C GLN A 110 -8.27 2.99 15.20
N PHE A 111 -8.89 3.04 14.01
CA PHE A 111 -9.14 4.29 13.30
C PHE A 111 -10.02 5.26 14.10
N ALA A 112 -11.08 4.76 14.74
CA ALA A 112 -11.93 5.59 15.59
C ALA A 112 -11.16 6.19 16.78
N ILE A 113 -10.23 5.45 17.39
CA ILE A 113 -9.38 5.95 18.47
C ILE A 113 -8.40 7.02 17.98
N LEU A 114 -7.75 6.77 16.84
CA LEU A 114 -6.72 7.68 16.30
C LEU A 114 -7.27 9.00 15.76
N PHE A 115 -8.45 8.95 15.14
CA PHE A 115 -8.99 10.07 14.37
C PHE A 115 -10.28 10.66 14.97
N GLY A 116 -10.84 10.05 16.01
CA GLY A 116 -11.97 10.57 16.79
C GLY A 116 -13.13 11.04 15.91
N GLU A 117 -13.49 12.32 16.08
CA GLU A 117 -14.61 12.96 15.39
C GLU A 117 -14.49 12.94 13.86
N ARG A 118 -13.27 12.99 13.31
CA ARG A 118 -13.07 12.94 11.85
C ARG A 118 -13.50 11.59 11.27
N PHE A 119 -13.35 10.53 12.06
CA PHE A 119 -13.75 9.20 11.64
C PHE A 119 -15.26 9.01 11.82
N THR A 120 -15.82 9.40 12.97
CA THR A 120 -17.25 9.24 13.23
C THR A 120 -18.14 10.08 12.33
N ALA A 121 -17.70 11.27 11.89
CA ALA A 121 -18.42 12.10 10.93
C ALA A 121 -18.49 11.49 9.51
N SER A 122 -17.63 10.52 9.21
CA SER A 122 -17.54 9.86 7.90
C SER A 122 -18.24 8.50 7.82
N LEU A 123 -18.77 8.01 8.95
CA LEU A 123 -19.52 6.76 9.06
C LEU A 123 -20.98 6.95 8.69
#